data_AF-U2FII7-F1
#
_entry.id   AF-U2FII7-F1
#
_cell.length_a   1.000
_cell.length_b   1.000
_cell.length_c   1.000
_cell.angle_alpha   90.00
_cell.angle_beta   90.00
_cell.angle_gamma   90.00
#
_symmetry.space_group_name_H-M   'P 1'
#
loop_
_entity.id
_entity.type
_entity.pdbx_description
1 polymer ?
#
loop_
_entity_poly.entity_id
_entity_poly.type
_entity_poly.pdbx_seq_one_letter_code
_entity_poly.pdbx_strand_id
1 'polypeptide(L)'
;MGLAHKLHVIGNLISDDDTIAMIKNSNFKDSEHIVLTIDFKIENLKLANKPKISRASLDNIKTLFTKKIGGTSNSYYLYPNFEYQGEKDLYKKFKAISHTLQNSVMVYANDDNKRIAALVFEYIKNYENDELELKNFKQDDYFLVLLVNGKSFYELMPEVLQNYLNEFVRPHIKNSRDEPVLKELTDVVTKEKIACGYNPDIKFFTMDNYDDSYGIQQINKLPMSLESAKAIKKGWMFAINNLKFYYKGLEYIIIPSMANFNAEIFKGLISFLKNAKNMQEESEREESFMRRLRKQIENYDQINSFTIDILFTEVDQTNLSVKIFSTLEDVLPSRIAKVVNLMQKQHITDSSKQIQDTDDDIKFAYLKDYFGVIEKYAAATKVKGLDNKIMQEKIFLAKLLLGYAKVKYIELLKRFEHFREFDAKNKKKIKDGVKYWIVFPENIIKNENKILEFLQEINAIRM
;
A
#
# COMPACT_ATOMS: atom_id res chain seq x y z
N MET A 1 14.06 15.57 -5.21
CA MET A 1 12.83 16.13 -4.58
C MET A 1 12.44 15.21 -3.43
N GLY A 2 11.98 15.73 -2.29
CA GLY A 2 11.56 14.86 -1.17
C GLY A 2 10.24 14.15 -1.42
N LEU A 3 9.99 13.05 -0.70
CA LEU A 3 8.76 12.24 -0.79
C LEU A 3 7.47 13.08 -0.66
N ALA A 4 7.43 14.02 0.28
CA ALA A 4 6.27 14.92 0.46
C ALA A 4 5.91 15.67 -0.83
N HIS A 5 6.91 16.22 -1.52
CA HIS A 5 6.72 16.93 -2.76
C HIS A 5 6.25 16.00 -3.88
N LYS A 6 6.82 14.80 -3.99
CA LYS A 6 6.41 13.79 -4.99
C LYS A 6 4.95 13.36 -4.78
N LEU A 7 4.54 13.14 -3.52
CA LEU A 7 3.14 12.81 -3.18
C LEU A 7 2.20 13.98 -3.43
N HIS A 8 2.60 15.21 -3.10
CA HIS A 8 1.81 16.41 -3.41
C HIS A 8 1.55 16.56 -4.92
N VAL A 9 2.59 16.37 -5.75
CA VAL A 9 2.47 16.41 -7.21
C VAL A 9 1.47 15.36 -7.70
N ILE A 10 1.57 14.12 -7.23
CA ILE A 10 0.62 13.05 -7.56
C ILE A 10 -0.79 13.46 -7.13
N GLY A 11 -0.95 13.91 -5.88
CA GLY A 11 -2.23 14.30 -5.28
C GLY A 11 -2.99 15.38 -6.05
N ASN A 12 -2.28 16.38 -6.56
CA ASN A 12 -2.88 17.47 -7.35
C ASN A 12 -3.32 17.04 -8.75
N LEU A 13 -2.87 15.88 -9.23
CA LEU A 13 -3.25 15.36 -10.55
C LEU A 13 -4.42 14.39 -10.50
N ILE A 14 -4.81 13.95 -9.29
CA ILE A 14 -5.85 12.96 -9.05
C ILE A 14 -7.17 13.65 -8.72
N SER A 15 -8.27 13.12 -9.24
CA SER A 15 -9.60 13.64 -8.96
C SER A 15 -10.16 13.15 -7.63
N ASP A 16 -11.23 13.80 -7.19
CA ASP A 16 -12.03 13.30 -6.06
C ASP A 16 -12.64 11.93 -6.38
N ASP A 17 -13.06 11.68 -7.63
CA ASP A 17 -13.59 10.38 -8.06
C ASP A 17 -12.57 9.24 -7.92
N ASP A 18 -11.31 9.50 -8.27
CA ASP A 18 -10.24 8.53 -8.04
C ASP A 18 -10.08 8.25 -6.54
N THR A 19 -10.16 9.28 -5.69
CA THR A 19 -10.09 9.14 -4.22
C THR A 19 -11.27 8.32 -3.68
N ILE A 20 -12.48 8.60 -4.18
CA ILE A 20 -13.70 7.84 -3.87
C ILE A 20 -13.54 6.38 -4.26
N ALA A 21 -13.02 6.08 -5.45
CA ALA A 21 -12.78 4.72 -5.90
C ALA A 21 -11.80 3.96 -5.00
N MET A 22 -10.82 4.65 -4.39
CA MET A 22 -9.85 4.02 -3.48
C MET A 22 -10.44 3.67 -2.12
N ILE A 23 -11.35 4.49 -1.60
CA ILE A 23 -12.03 4.24 -0.31
C ILE A 23 -13.25 3.35 -0.47
N LYS A 24 -13.82 3.23 -1.67
CA LYS A 24 -14.92 2.30 -1.95
C LYS A 24 -14.45 0.86 -1.71
N ASN A 25 -15.32 0.06 -1.10
CA ASN A 25 -15.15 -1.37 -1.03
C ASN A 25 -16.09 -2.02 -2.06
N SER A 26 -15.52 -2.75 -3.01
CA SER A 26 -16.23 -3.46 -4.06
C SER A 26 -15.73 -4.90 -4.23
N ASN A 27 -14.95 -5.40 -3.27
CA ASN A 27 -14.36 -6.74 -3.34
C ASN A 27 -15.26 -7.80 -2.68
N PHE A 28 -16.58 -7.59 -2.72
CA PHE A 28 -17.53 -8.56 -2.20
C PHE A 28 -17.84 -9.62 -3.26
N LYS A 29 -18.06 -10.86 -2.82
CA LYS A 29 -18.73 -11.84 -3.67
C LYS A 29 -20.24 -11.57 -3.55
N ASP A 30 -20.82 -10.93 -4.56
CA ASP A 30 -22.22 -10.47 -4.53
C ASP A 30 -23.25 -11.60 -4.31
N SER A 31 -22.91 -12.86 -4.61
CA SER A 31 -23.87 -13.96 -4.64
C SER A 31 -24.11 -14.71 -3.32
N GLU A 32 -23.43 -14.38 -2.21
CA GLU A 32 -23.43 -15.22 -1.00
C GLU A 32 -23.93 -14.53 0.29
N HIS A 33 -24.19 -13.22 0.29
CA HIS A 33 -24.51 -12.48 1.52
C HIS A 33 -26.01 -12.28 1.77
N ILE A 34 -26.45 -12.46 3.02
CA ILE A 34 -27.79 -12.08 3.48
C ILE A 34 -27.83 -10.57 3.75
N VAL A 35 -28.66 -9.83 3.00
CA VAL A 35 -28.83 -8.39 3.21
C VAL A 35 -29.88 -8.13 4.29
N LEU A 36 -29.45 -7.50 5.38
CA LEU A 36 -30.26 -7.07 6.50
C LEU A 36 -30.31 -5.54 6.55
N THR A 37 -31.51 -4.99 6.59
CA THR A 37 -31.77 -3.56 6.75
C THR A 37 -32.41 -3.27 8.09
N ILE A 38 -31.94 -2.23 8.78
CA ILE A 38 -32.59 -1.70 9.99
C ILE A 38 -33.07 -0.30 9.67
N ASP A 39 -34.40 -0.13 9.60
CA ASP A 39 -35.02 1.15 9.23
C ASP A 39 -35.52 1.91 10.47
N PHE A 40 -35.01 3.13 10.64
CA PHE A 40 -35.39 4.06 11.68
C PHE A 40 -36.43 5.03 11.13
N LYS A 41 -37.67 4.95 11.61
CA LYS A 41 -38.70 5.93 11.26
C LYS A 41 -38.57 7.17 12.14
N ILE A 42 -38.29 8.30 11.53
CA ILE A 42 -38.09 9.58 12.22
C ILE A 42 -39.12 10.59 11.73
N GLU A 43 -39.90 11.11 12.67
CA GLU A 43 -40.93 12.13 12.46
C GLU A 43 -40.75 13.23 13.50
N ASN A 44 -40.78 14.51 13.07
CA ASN A 44 -40.61 15.66 13.96
C ASN A 44 -39.36 15.56 14.88
N LEU A 45 -38.23 15.09 14.32
CA LEU A 45 -36.98 14.85 15.04
C LEU A 45 -37.11 13.91 16.26
N LYS A 46 -38.02 12.92 16.16
CA LYS A 46 -38.17 11.85 17.14
C LYS A 46 -38.33 10.51 16.43
N LEU A 47 -37.90 9.43 17.08
CA LEU A 47 -38.20 8.08 16.62
C LEU A 47 -39.70 7.82 16.75
N ALA A 48 -40.37 7.59 15.63
CA ALA A 48 -41.83 7.40 15.56
C ALA A 48 -42.24 6.04 16.15
N ASN A 49 -41.41 5.02 15.97
CA ASN A 49 -41.63 3.67 16.48
C ASN A 49 -40.30 2.95 16.72
N LYS A 50 -40.37 1.74 17.30
CA LYS A 50 -39.22 0.86 17.41
C LYS A 50 -38.71 0.50 16.01
N PRO A 51 -37.39 0.60 15.75
CA PRO A 51 -36.80 0.17 14.48
C PRO A 51 -37.11 -1.29 14.21
N LYS A 52 -37.13 -1.67 12.93
CA LYS A 52 -37.36 -3.05 12.50
C LYS A 52 -36.22 -3.52 11.63
N ILE A 53 -35.79 -4.76 11.85
CA ILE A 53 -34.88 -5.47 10.96
C ILE A 53 -35.69 -6.21 9.89
N SER A 54 -35.23 -6.17 8.64
CA SER A 54 -35.85 -6.88 7.53
C SER A 54 -34.79 -7.39 6.55
N ARG A 55 -35.12 -8.44 5.80
CA ARG A 55 -34.32 -8.86 4.65
C ARG A 55 -34.65 -7.97 3.45
N ALA A 56 -33.65 -7.63 2.67
CA ALA A 56 -33.79 -6.81 1.46
C ALA A 56 -32.97 -7.39 0.31
N SER A 57 -33.08 -6.77 -0.87
CA SER A 57 -32.09 -6.92 -1.94
C SER A 57 -31.20 -5.69 -1.94
N LEU A 58 -29.89 -5.88 -2.12
CA LEU A 58 -28.94 -4.77 -2.19
C LEU A 58 -29.18 -3.88 -3.41
N ASP A 59 -29.66 -4.46 -4.52
CA ASP A 59 -29.98 -3.75 -5.77
C ASP A 59 -31.04 -2.66 -5.57
N ASN A 60 -31.90 -2.82 -4.57
CA ASN A 60 -32.98 -1.88 -4.27
C ASN A 60 -32.54 -0.76 -3.31
N ILE A 61 -31.29 -0.75 -2.85
CA ILE A 61 -30.78 0.18 -1.86
C ILE A 61 -29.62 0.97 -2.43
N LYS A 62 -29.81 2.28 -2.61
CA LYS A 62 -28.72 3.18 -2.98
C LYS A 62 -27.77 3.32 -1.80
N THR A 63 -26.67 2.57 -1.80
CA THR A 63 -25.71 2.51 -0.69
C THR A 63 -24.27 2.63 -1.16
N LEU A 64 -23.36 2.89 -0.22
CA LEU A 64 -21.91 2.92 -0.44
C LEU A 64 -21.23 2.18 0.70
N PHE A 65 -20.52 1.10 0.37
CA PHE A 65 -19.59 0.46 1.29
C PHE A 65 -18.21 1.06 1.09
N THR A 66 -17.55 1.40 2.19
CA THR A 66 -16.17 1.87 2.17
C THR A 66 -15.25 0.88 2.84
N LYS A 67 -13.95 1.00 2.60
CA LYS A 67 -12.92 0.41 3.46
C LYS A 67 -12.94 1.13 4.82
N LYS A 68 -12.27 0.55 5.81
CA LYS A 68 -12.00 1.27 7.06
C LYS A 68 -11.08 2.44 6.79
N ILE A 69 -11.39 3.56 7.42
CA ILE A 69 -10.71 4.85 7.35
C ILE A 69 -10.19 5.16 8.75
N GLY A 70 -9.01 5.78 8.85
CA GLY A 70 -8.38 6.15 10.13
C GLY A 70 -7.42 5.09 10.68
N GLY A 71 -6.69 5.46 11.74
CA GLY A 71 -5.65 4.62 12.37
C GLY A 71 -6.19 3.50 13.28
N THR A 72 -5.27 2.71 13.82
CA THR A 72 -5.54 1.46 14.57
C THR A 72 -6.49 1.61 15.75
N SER A 73 -6.50 2.76 16.45
CA SER A 73 -7.36 3.03 17.61
C SER A 73 -8.69 3.71 17.27
N ASN A 74 -8.81 4.35 16.11
CA ASN A 74 -9.97 5.17 15.72
C ASN A 74 -10.44 4.86 14.29
N SER A 75 -10.36 3.60 13.86
CA SER A 75 -10.81 3.21 12.52
C SER A 75 -12.35 3.18 12.42
N TYR A 76 -12.91 3.72 11.36
CA TYR A 76 -14.36 3.77 11.10
C TYR A 76 -14.66 3.63 9.61
N TYR A 77 -15.92 3.37 9.24
CA TYR A 77 -16.38 3.44 7.85
C TYR A 77 -17.00 4.81 7.58
N LEU A 78 -17.03 5.26 6.32
CA LEU A 78 -17.61 6.57 6.01
C LEU A 78 -19.14 6.59 6.20
N TYR A 79 -19.77 5.46 5.92
CA TYR A 79 -21.20 5.25 6.13
C TYR A 79 -21.41 4.01 6.99
N PRO A 80 -22.51 3.93 7.75
CA PRO A 80 -22.82 2.80 8.63
C PRO A 80 -23.34 1.57 7.85
N ASN A 81 -22.63 1.18 6.80
CA ASN A 81 -22.91 0.02 5.96
C ASN A 81 -21.76 -0.97 6.09
N PHE A 82 -22.07 -2.21 6.47
CA PHE A 82 -21.05 -3.19 6.84
C PHE A 82 -21.24 -4.49 6.09
N GLU A 83 -20.12 -5.06 5.66
CA GLU A 83 -20.04 -6.46 5.25
C GLU A 83 -19.38 -7.26 6.38
N TYR A 84 -19.94 -8.43 6.63
CA TYR A 84 -19.48 -9.38 7.61
C TYR A 84 -19.40 -10.77 6.98
N GLN A 85 -18.27 -11.45 7.19
CA GLN A 85 -18.03 -12.81 6.70
C GLN A 85 -18.04 -13.80 7.87
N GLY A 86 -18.86 -14.84 7.78
CA GLY A 86 -18.98 -15.92 8.76
C GLY A 86 -19.32 -15.44 10.17
N GLU A 87 -20.11 -14.38 10.30
CA GLU A 87 -20.36 -13.67 11.54
C GLU A 87 -21.42 -14.36 12.40
N LYS A 88 -21.15 -14.49 13.70
CA LYS A 88 -21.99 -15.21 14.68
C LYS A 88 -22.75 -14.29 15.62
N ASP A 89 -22.29 -13.05 15.80
CA ASP A 89 -22.78 -12.13 16.82
C ASP A 89 -23.14 -10.77 16.22
N LEU A 90 -24.25 -10.75 15.48
CA LEU A 90 -24.80 -9.51 14.90
C LEU A 90 -25.18 -8.49 15.98
N TYR A 91 -25.54 -8.94 17.19
CA TYR A 91 -25.83 -8.06 18.32
C TYR A 91 -24.63 -7.19 18.68
N LYS A 92 -23.45 -7.80 18.86
CA LYS A 92 -22.21 -7.07 19.13
C LYS A 92 -21.81 -6.17 17.97
N LYS A 93 -21.99 -6.64 16.72
CA LYS A 93 -21.68 -5.85 15.53
C LYS A 93 -22.56 -4.62 15.39
N PHE A 94 -23.86 -4.75 15.65
CA PHE A 94 -24.79 -3.63 15.62
C PHE A 94 -24.41 -2.55 16.62
N LYS A 95 -24.08 -2.90 17.86
CA LYS A 95 -23.58 -1.92 18.85
C LYS A 95 -22.32 -1.20 18.39
N ALA A 96 -21.41 -1.91 17.73
CA ALA A 96 -20.17 -1.33 17.19
C ALA A 96 -20.41 -0.29 16.07
N ILE A 97 -21.60 -0.27 15.43
CA ILE A 97 -21.94 0.73 14.40
C ILE A 97 -21.98 2.15 14.98
N SER A 98 -22.33 2.30 16.26
CA SER A 98 -22.32 3.60 16.95
C SER A 98 -20.98 4.34 16.79
N HIS A 99 -19.86 3.61 16.79
CA HIS A 99 -18.53 4.17 16.56
C HIS A 99 -18.36 4.78 15.16
N THR A 100 -18.97 4.18 14.15
CA THR A 100 -18.96 4.71 12.78
C THR A 100 -19.84 5.95 12.66
N LEU A 101 -21.04 5.94 13.26
CA LEU A 101 -21.89 7.12 13.31
C LEU A 101 -21.18 8.30 14.00
N GLN A 102 -20.57 8.05 15.16
CA GLN A 102 -19.87 9.06 15.94
C GLN A 102 -18.68 9.67 15.20
N ASN A 103 -17.83 8.83 14.60
CA ASN A 103 -16.57 9.29 14.01
C ASN A 103 -16.68 9.70 12.54
N SER A 104 -17.83 9.46 11.90
CA SER A 104 -18.03 9.80 10.50
C SER A 104 -19.27 10.66 10.29
N VAL A 105 -20.48 10.10 10.39
CA VAL A 105 -21.71 10.83 10.06
C VAL A 105 -21.86 12.07 10.95
N MET A 106 -21.65 11.94 12.27
CA MET A 106 -21.75 13.06 13.21
C MET A 106 -20.65 14.12 13.01
N VAL A 107 -19.54 13.77 12.36
CA VAL A 107 -18.46 14.70 12.03
C VAL A 107 -18.79 15.46 10.76
N TYR A 108 -19.13 14.72 9.69
CA TYR A 108 -19.17 15.25 8.32
C TYR A 108 -20.56 15.58 7.78
N ALA A 109 -21.66 15.19 8.43
CA ALA A 109 -22.99 15.60 8.00
C ALA A 109 -23.23 17.10 8.27
N ASN A 110 -24.23 17.71 7.63
CA ASN A 110 -24.68 19.06 8.02
C ASN A 110 -25.45 19.04 9.37
N ASP A 111 -25.69 20.20 9.98
CA ASP A 111 -26.29 20.28 11.33
C ASP A 111 -27.66 19.60 11.45
N ASP A 112 -28.51 19.72 10.43
CA ASP A 112 -29.83 19.08 10.44
C ASP A 112 -29.73 17.55 10.33
N ASN A 113 -28.86 17.05 9.45
CA ASN A 113 -28.58 15.63 9.32
C ASN A 113 -27.85 15.06 10.54
N LYS A 114 -27.01 15.86 11.24
CA LYS A 114 -26.42 15.48 12.53
C LYS A 114 -27.50 15.26 13.59
N ARG A 115 -28.56 16.09 13.64
CA ARG A 115 -29.68 15.89 14.58
C ARG A 115 -30.41 14.58 14.30
N ILE A 116 -30.61 14.21 13.03
CA ILE A 116 -31.22 12.94 12.63
C ILE A 116 -30.30 11.76 13.00
N ALA A 117 -29.01 11.83 12.65
CA ALA A 117 -28.03 10.80 12.95
C ALA A 117 -27.83 10.60 14.46
N ALA A 118 -27.95 11.66 15.27
CA ALA A 118 -27.87 11.59 16.72
C ALA A 118 -28.95 10.70 17.33
N LEU A 119 -30.17 10.72 16.78
CA LEU A 119 -31.26 9.85 17.23
C LEU A 119 -30.93 8.37 16.99
N VAL A 120 -30.38 8.05 15.83
CA VAL A 120 -29.93 6.69 15.48
C VAL A 120 -28.76 6.27 16.35
N PHE A 121 -27.77 7.17 16.53
CA PHE A 121 -26.61 6.94 17.38
C PHE A 121 -27.00 6.63 18.83
N GLU A 122 -27.86 7.45 19.45
CA GLU A 122 -28.31 7.25 20.83
C GLU A 122 -29.12 5.97 20.99
N TYR A 123 -29.94 5.58 20.00
CA TYR A 123 -30.62 4.28 20.03
C TYR A 123 -29.62 3.12 20.07
N ILE A 124 -28.63 3.11 19.16
CA ILE A 124 -27.65 2.01 19.05
C ILE A 124 -26.74 1.97 20.28
N LYS A 125 -26.28 3.13 20.76
CA LYS A 125 -25.40 3.26 21.93
C LYS A 125 -26.05 2.68 23.19
N ASN A 126 -27.34 2.92 23.38
CA ASN A 126 -28.11 2.48 24.54
C ASN A 126 -28.84 1.14 24.30
N TYR A 127 -28.53 0.42 23.23
CA TYR A 127 -29.14 -0.85 22.89
C TYR A 127 -28.62 -1.97 23.81
N GLU A 128 -29.38 -2.28 24.87
CA GLU A 128 -29.07 -3.35 25.84
C GLU A 128 -30.06 -4.53 25.77
N ASN A 129 -31.31 -4.26 25.40
CA ASN A 129 -32.31 -5.29 25.18
C ASN A 129 -32.30 -5.67 23.69
N ASP A 130 -32.29 -6.96 23.38
CA ASP A 130 -32.23 -7.43 21.99
C ASP A 130 -33.60 -7.34 21.29
N GLU A 131 -34.15 -6.13 21.19
CA GLU A 131 -35.48 -5.86 20.62
C GLU A 131 -35.57 -6.09 19.10
N LEU A 132 -34.44 -6.09 18.41
CA LEU A 132 -34.29 -6.43 16.98
C LEU A 132 -33.99 -7.92 16.77
N GLU A 133 -33.93 -8.71 17.85
CA GLU A 133 -33.68 -10.16 17.81
C GLU A 133 -32.38 -10.55 17.08
N LEU A 134 -31.35 -9.71 17.19
CA LEU A 134 -30.07 -9.90 16.49
C LEU A 134 -29.34 -11.17 16.93
N LYS A 135 -29.59 -11.66 18.15
CA LYS A 135 -29.03 -12.91 18.67
C LYS A 135 -29.63 -14.17 18.03
N ASN A 136 -30.77 -14.04 17.32
CA ASN A 136 -31.43 -15.18 16.68
C ASN A 136 -30.84 -15.52 15.30
N PHE A 137 -29.99 -14.65 14.74
CA PHE A 137 -29.34 -14.88 13.46
C PHE A 137 -28.20 -15.89 13.60
N LYS A 138 -28.11 -16.82 12.64
CA LYS A 138 -27.08 -17.86 12.62
C LYS A 138 -25.75 -17.33 12.10
N GLN A 139 -24.70 -18.14 12.23
CA GLN A 139 -23.46 -17.86 11.53
C GLN A 139 -23.69 -17.81 10.02
N ASP A 140 -23.40 -16.67 9.40
CA ASP A 140 -23.53 -16.49 7.95
C ASP A 140 -22.74 -15.26 7.47
N ASP A 141 -22.76 -15.04 6.15
CA ASP A 141 -22.26 -13.83 5.52
C ASP A 141 -23.39 -12.80 5.44
N TYR A 142 -23.14 -11.59 5.95
CA TYR A 142 -24.18 -10.56 6.09
C TYR A 142 -23.75 -9.22 5.49
N PHE A 143 -24.68 -8.56 4.81
CA PHE A 143 -24.65 -7.11 4.65
C PHE A 143 -25.60 -6.48 5.66
N LEU A 144 -25.11 -5.56 6.48
CA LEU A 144 -25.92 -4.81 7.44
C LEU A 144 -25.96 -3.34 7.03
N VAL A 145 -27.17 -2.85 6.72
CA VAL A 145 -27.41 -1.50 6.19
C VAL A 145 -28.40 -0.76 7.09
N LEU A 146 -28.04 0.45 7.52
CA LEU A 146 -28.96 1.32 8.26
C LEU A 146 -29.74 2.22 7.31
N LEU A 147 -31.05 2.31 7.53
CA LEU A 147 -31.95 3.19 6.79
C LEU A 147 -32.62 4.19 7.73
N VAL A 148 -32.93 5.37 7.22
CA VAL A 148 -33.80 6.36 7.86
C VAL A 148 -34.93 6.69 6.90
N ASN A 149 -36.16 6.45 7.34
CA ASN A 149 -37.36 6.62 6.51
C ASN A 149 -37.22 5.90 5.15
N GLY A 150 -36.61 4.71 5.13
CA GLY A 150 -36.41 3.89 3.94
C GLY A 150 -35.22 4.26 3.05
N LYS A 151 -34.45 5.30 3.39
CA LYS A 151 -33.25 5.73 2.63
C LYS A 151 -31.98 5.38 3.40
N SER A 152 -30.93 4.96 2.70
CA SER A 152 -29.62 4.75 3.35
C SER A 152 -29.02 6.08 3.81
N PHE A 153 -28.06 6.04 4.72
CA PHE A 153 -27.30 7.23 5.10
C PHE A 153 -26.57 7.87 3.91
N TYR A 154 -26.10 7.08 2.94
CA TYR A 154 -25.46 7.61 1.74
C TYR A 154 -26.45 8.36 0.84
N GLU A 155 -27.68 7.88 0.75
CA GLU A 155 -28.73 8.54 -0.02
C GLU A 155 -29.27 9.79 0.69
N LEU A 156 -29.47 9.71 2.00
CA LEU A 156 -30.03 10.80 2.82
C LEU A 156 -29.02 11.91 3.10
N MET A 157 -27.75 11.55 3.29
CA MET A 157 -26.68 12.44 3.70
C MET A 157 -25.49 12.37 2.72
N PRO A 158 -25.70 12.59 1.41
CA PRO A 158 -24.63 12.47 0.42
C PRO A 158 -23.48 13.46 0.65
N GLU A 159 -23.74 14.57 1.36
CA GLU A 159 -22.74 15.57 1.71
C GLU A 159 -21.65 15.04 2.64
N VAL A 160 -21.91 13.97 3.41
CA VAL A 160 -20.91 13.32 4.27
C VAL A 160 -19.67 12.93 3.47
N LEU A 161 -19.86 12.45 2.23
CA LEU A 161 -18.75 12.07 1.36
C LEU A 161 -17.92 13.28 0.93
N GLN A 162 -18.58 14.35 0.47
CA GLN A 162 -17.86 15.55 0.02
C GLN A 162 -17.17 16.26 1.18
N ASN A 163 -17.84 16.36 2.33
CA ASN A 163 -17.27 16.96 3.53
C ASN A 163 -16.09 16.14 4.06
N TYR A 164 -16.17 14.81 4.00
CA TYR A 164 -15.00 13.96 4.24
C TYR A 164 -13.85 14.33 3.30
N LEU A 165 -14.05 14.39 1.98
CA LEU A 165 -12.98 14.76 1.04
C LEU A 165 -12.42 16.18 1.27
N ASN A 166 -13.24 17.10 1.79
CA ASN A 166 -12.83 18.46 2.13
C ASN A 166 -12.07 18.53 3.47
N GLU A 167 -12.27 17.58 4.39
CA GLU A 167 -11.77 17.62 5.77
C GLU A 167 -11.04 16.33 6.20
N PHE A 168 -10.65 15.48 5.26
CA PHE A 168 -10.01 14.18 5.57
C PHE A 168 -8.58 14.32 6.10
N VAL A 169 -8.05 15.53 6.29
CA VAL A 169 -6.79 15.81 7.01
C VAL A 169 -7.07 16.60 8.28
N ARG A 170 -6.25 16.38 9.32
CA ARG A 170 -6.48 16.97 10.65
C ARG A 170 -5.36 17.95 11.00
N PRO A 171 -5.66 19.00 11.78
CA PRO A 171 -4.59 19.80 12.38
C PRO A 171 -3.78 18.98 13.39
N HIS A 172 -2.49 19.29 13.56
CA HIS A 172 -1.62 18.65 14.56
C HIS A 172 -2.08 18.93 15.99
N ILE A 173 -2.56 20.15 16.25
CA ILE A 173 -2.99 20.60 17.57
C ILE A 173 -4.30 21.35 17.41
N LYS A 174 -5.20 21.13 18.37
CA LYS A 174 -6.37 21.96 18.59
C LYS A 174 -6.31 22.63 19.95
N ASN A 175 -6.90 23.81 20.07
CA ASN A 175 -7.02 24.51 21.35
C ASN A 175 -8.13 23.89 22.21
N SER A 176 -8.35 24.44 23.41
CA SER A 176 -9.40 23.99 24.34
C SER A 176 -10.83 24.14 23.81
N ARG A 177 -11.03 24.83 22.68
CA ARG A 177 -12.31 25.01 21.98
C ARG A 177 -12.43 24.11 20.75
N ASP A 178 -11.53 23.13 20.59
CA ASP A 178 -11.45 22.24 19.43
C ASP A 178 -11.13 22.96 18.10
N GLU A 179 -10.58 24.18 18.16
CA GLU A 179 -10.18 24.95 16.98
C GLU A 179 -8.72 24.66 16.60
N PRO A 180 -8.37 24.58 15.29
CA PRO A 180 -7.00 24.37 14.85
C PRO A 180 -6.02 25.44 15.37
N VAL A 181 -4.88 25.01 15.93
CA VAL A 181 -3.77 25.90 16.25
C VAL A 181 -2.84 25.98 15.04
N LEU A 182 -2.92 27.09 14.31
CA LEU A 182 -2.14 27.33 13.09
C LEU A 182 -1.06 28.39 13.32
N LYS A 183 0.05 28.29 12.58
CA LYS A 183 1.11 29.29 12.53
C LYS A 183 1.34 29.73 11.10
N GLU A 184 1.48 31.03 10.89
CA GLU A 184 1.91 31.55 9.60
C GLU A 184 3.40 31.20 9.40
N LEU A 185 3.67 30.25 8.51
CA LEU A 185 5.01 29.72 8.22
C LEU A 185 5.15 29.51 6.71
N THR A 186 6.36 29.25 6.26
CA THR A 186 6.60 28.82 4.88
C THR A 186 6.22 27.35 4.73
N ASP A 187 5.22 27.04 3.91
CA ASP A 187 4.82 25.68 3.61
C ASP A 187 5.99 24.88 3.01
N VAL A 188 6.22 23.68 3.53
CA VAL A 188 7.37 22.84 3.19
C VAL A 188 7.35 22.38 1.73
N VAL A 189 6.19 22.35 1.09
CA VAL A 189 5.99 21.89 -0.28
C VAL A 189 5.89 23.06 -1.25
N THR A 190 4.95 23.98 -1.04
CA THR A 190 4.65 25.08 -1.98
C THR A 190 5.62 26.24 -1.84
N LYS A 191 6.32 26.34 -0.70
CA LYS A 191 7.22 27.44 -0.34
C LYS A 191 6.52 28.80 -0.18
N GLU A 192 5.20 28.81 -0.12
CA GLU A 192 4.41 30.00 0.15
C GLU A 192 4.29 30.26 1.66
N LYS A 193 4.21 31.53 2.05
CA LYS A 193 3.96 31.91 3.44
C LYS A 193 2.46 31.86 3.71
N ILE A 194 2.02 30.89 4.51
CA ILE A 194 0.59 30.58 4.74
C ILE A 194 0.37 29.97 6.11
N ALA A 195 -0.89 29.92 6.57
CA ALA A 195 -1.27 29.22 7.79
C ALA A 195 -0.95 27.71 7.69
N CYS A 196 0.02 27.27 8.47
CA CYS A 196 0.50 25.90 8.56
C CYS A 196 0.11 25.28 9.91
N GLY A 197 -0.09 23.98 9.89
CA GLY A 197 -0.44 23.21 11.09
C GLY A 197 -1.20 21.92 10.81
N TYR A 198 -1.31 21.51 9.54
CA TYR A 198 -2.07 20.35 9.12
C TYR A 198 -1.20 19.12 8.93
N ASN A 199 -1.78 17.97 9.21
CA ASN A 199 -1.16 16.67 9.12
C ASN A 199 -1.83 15.84 8.01
N PRO A 200 -1.08 15.30 7.04
CA PRO A 200 -1.63 14.41 6.02
C PRO A 200 -2.11 13.06 6.58
N ASP A 201 -1.96 12.79 7.88
CA ASP A 201 -2.45 11.59 8.56
C ASP A 201 -1.86 10.30 7.97
N ILE A 202 -0.55 10.36 7.72
CA ILE A 202 0.27 9.26 7.20
C ILE A 202 1.37 9.00 8.23
N LYS A 203 1.45 7.78 8.77
CA LYS A 203 2.25 7.44 9.97
C LYS A 203 3.71 7.89 9.98
N PHE A 204 4.38 8.01 8.84
CA PHE A 204 5.78 8.46 8.79
C PHE A 204 5.94 9.99 8.59
N PHE A 205 4.83 10.70 8.40
CA PHE A 205 4.73 12.16 8.55
C PHE A 205 4.24 12.58 9.93
N THR A 206 3.82 11.62 10.76
CA THR A 206 3.27 11.87 12.09
C THR A 206 4.25 11.46 13.19
N MET A 207 4.07 12.03 14.37
CA MET A 207 4.74 11.56 15.59
C MET A 207 3.72 11.04 16.60
N ASP A 208 2.77 10.21 16.15
CA ASP A 208 1.64 9.72 16.96
C ASP A 208 2.06 8.90 18.20
N ASN A 209 3.31 8.47 18.27
CA ASN A 209 3.89 7.75 19.42
C ASN A 209 4.59 8.69 20.42
N TYR A 210 4.56 9.99 20.19
CA TYR A 210 5.23 11.00 21.02
C TYR A 210 4.20 11.90 21.70
N ASP A 211 4.60 12.51 22.81
CA ASP A 211 3.77 13.39 23.62
C ASP A 211 3.18 14.56 22.81
N ASP A 212 1.95 14.97 23.12
CA ASP A 212 1.23 16.06 22.44
C ASP A 212 2.02 17.38 22.40
N SER A 213 2.92 17.60 23.36
CA SER A 213 3.85 18.75 23.39
C SER A 213 4.78 18.81 22.16
N TYR A 214 4.99 17.70 21.46
CA TYR A 214 5.75 17.65 20.20
C TYR A 214 4.94 18.13 18.99
N GLY A 215 3.61 18.30 19.09
CA GLY A 215 2.80 18.81 17.99
C GLY A 215 3.31 20.17 17.49
N ILE A 216 3.74 21.06 18.39
CA ILE A 216 4.32 22.37 18.01
C ILE A 216 5.63 22.18 17.25
N GLN A 217 6.44 21.19 17.63
CA GLN A 217 7.68 20.88 16.91
C GLN A 217 7.39 20.32 15.51
N GLN A 218 6.32 19.52 15.35
CA GLN A 218 5.90 19.03 14.03
C GLN A 218 5.52 20.21 13.13
N ILE A 219 4.69 21.15 13.61
CA ILE A 219 4.32 22.37 12.87
C ILE A 219 5.58 23.16 12.45
N ASN A 220 6.56 23.30 13.34
CA ASN A 220 7.77 24.06 13.04
C ASN A 220 8.75 23.33 12.10
N LYS A 221 8.86 21.99 12.19
CA LYS A 221 9.82 21.18 11.42
C LYS A 221 9.28 20.71 10.07
N LEU A 222 7.98 20.52 9.97
CA LEU A 222 7.23 20.08 8.79
C LEU A 222 6.00 20.99 8.60
N PRO A 223 6.20 22.31 8.38
CA PRO A 223 5.10 23.23 8.19
C PRO A 223 4.29 22.85 6.94
N MET A 224 3.04 22.45 7.13
CA MET A 224 2.13 22.08 6.05
C MET A 224 0.81 22.84 6.18
N SER A 225 0.41 23.47 5.08
CA SER A 225 -0.93 24.03 4.87
C SER A 225 -1.97 22.93 4.70
N LEU A 226 -3.24 23.32 4.77
CA LEU A 226 -4.38 22.41 4.55
C LEU A 226 -4.29 21.74 3.18
N GLU A 227 -4.08 22.52 2.13
CA GLU A 227 -4.06 22.04 0.75
C GLU A 227 -2.85 21.14 0.48
N SER A 228 -1.67 21.48 0.99
CA SER A 228 -0.50 20.60 0.93
C SER A 228 -0.75 19.26 1.60
N ALA A 229 -1.30 19.26 2.83
CA ALA A 229 -1.60 18.05 3.56
C ALA A 229 -2.65 17.18 2.83
N LYS A 230 -3.71 17.79 2.28
CA LYS A 230 -4.72 17.10 1.47
C LYS A 230 -4.09 16.44 0.24
N ALA A 231 -3.34 17.20 -0.54
CA ALA A 231 -2.70 16.69 -1.75
C ALA A 231 -1.75 15.54 -1.42
N ILE A 232 -0.93 15.66 -0.38
CA ILE A 232 -0.06 14.57 0.08
C ILE A 232 -0.88 13.33 0.46
N LYS A 233 -1.97 13.48 1.21
CA LYS A 233 -2.83 12.36 1.62
C LYS A 233 -3.47 11.68 0.39
N LYS A 234 -4.01 12.44 -0.58
CA LYS A 234 -4.51 11.89 -1.86
C LYS A 234 -3.42 11.14 -2.60
N GLY A 235 -2.24 11.75 -2.74
CA GLY A 235 -1.10 11.16 -3.43
C GLY A 235 -0.64 9.85 -2.79
N TRP A 236 -0.62 9.79 -1.45
CA TRP A 236 -0.28 8.57 -0.72
C TRP A 236 -1.33 7.48 -0.90
N MET A 237 -2.61 7.82 -0.74
CA MET A 237 -3.71 6.88 -0.98
C MET A 237 -3.64 6.31 -2.40
N PHE A 238 -3.33 7.14 -3.39
CA PHE A 238 -3.13 6.67 -4.76
C PHE A 238 -1.93 5.74 -4.88
N ALA A 239 -0.79 6.09 -4.28
CA ALA A 239 0.42 5.29 -4.36
C ALA A 239 0.22 3.88 -3.78
N ILE A 240 -0.37 3.76 -2.58
CA ILE A 240 -0.60 2.44 -1.94
C ILE A 240 -1.62 1.58 -2.69
N ASN A 241 -2.59 2.21 -3.36
CA ASN A 241 -3.66 1.49 -4.08
C ASN A 241 -3.27 1.16 -5.53
N ASN A 242 -2.50 2.01 -6.21
CA ASN A 242 -2.28 1.91 -7.66
C ASN A 242 -0.81 1.73 -8.06
N LEU A 243 0.13 2.14 -7.21
CA LEU A 243 1.57 2.10 -7.50
C LEU A 243 2.31 1.07 -6.63
N LYS A 244 1.56 0.15 -6.01
CA LYS A 244 2.09 -0.96 -5.23
C LYS A 244 2.26 -2.19 -6.13
N PHE A 245 3.45 -2.77 -6.07
CA PHE A 245 3.89 -3.90 -6.86
C PHE A 245 4.43 -5.01 -5.95
N TYR A 246 4.46 -6.22 -6.49
CA TYR A 246 5.06 -7.38 -5.85
C TYR A 246 6.04 -8.01 -6.83
N TYR A 247 7.23 -8.33 -6.35
CA TYR A 247 8.23 -9.08 -7.12
C TYR A 247 8.96 -10.04 -6.19
N LYS A 248 8.84 -11.35 -6.45
CA LYS A 248 9.58 -12.41 -5.74
C LYS A 248 9.48 -12.34 -4.21
N GLY A 249 8.28 -12.01 -3.71
CA GLY A 249 8.01 -11.89 -2.27
C GLY A 249 8.55 -10.61 -1.63
N LEU A 250 9.00 -9.64 -2.42
CA LEU A 250 9.14 -8.25 -2.00
C LEU A 250 7.92 -7.47 -2.45
N GLU A 251 7.26 -6.80 -1.51
CA GLU A 251 6.29 -5.76 -1.81
C GLU A 251 7.02 -4.40 -1.86
N TYR A 252 6.69 -3.59 -2.85
CA TYR A 252 7.26 -2.26 -2.98
C TYR A 252 6.31 -1.28 -3.66
N ILE A 253 6.51 0.01 -3.41
CA ILE A 253 5.77 1.12 -4.04
C ILE A 253 6.73 1.90 -4.92
N ILE A 254 6.32 2.15 -6.16
CA ILE A 254 7.03 2.98 -7.14
C ILE A 254 6.45 4.40 -7.09
N ILE A 255 7.28 5.41 -6.84
CA ILE A 255 6.86 6.82 -6.87
C ILE A 255 7.67 7.53 -7.96
N PRO A 256 7.06 7.87 -9.11
CA PRO A 256 7.77 8.58 -10.17
C PRO A 256 8.01 10.05 -9.80
N SER A 257 9.03 10.63 -10.41
CA SER A 257 9.43 12.03 -10.27
C SER A 257 9.95 12.55 -11.60
N MET A 258 9.76 13.84 -11.86
CA MET A 258 10.18 14.49 -13.11
C MET A 258 10.97 15.77 -12.81
N ALA A 259 12.21 15.86 -13.27
CA ALA A 259 13.06 17.03 -13.06
C ALA A 259 12.45 18.31 -13.66
N ASN A 260 11.93 18.23 -14.89
CA ASN A 260 11.20 19.30 -15.56
C ASN A 260 9.72 18.95 -15.61
N PHE A 261 8.97 19.27 -14.55
CA PHE A 261 7.60 18.81 -14.41
C PHE A 261 6.69 19.24 -15.57
N ASN A 262 6.04 18.28 -16.21
CA ASN A 262 4.96 18.47 -17.17
C ASN A 262 3.75 17.62 -16.73
N ALA A 263 2.63 18.29 -16.45
CA ALA A 263 1.45 17.63 -15.90
C ALA A 263 0.84 16.57 -16.83
N GLU A 264 0.81 16.81 -18.15
CA GLU A 264 0.24 15.86 -19.12
C GLU A 264 1.09 14.59 -19.22
N ILE A 265 2.41 14.76 -19.35
CA ILE A 265 3.35 13.64 -19.43
C ILE A 265 3.32 12.84 -18.11
N PHE A 266 3.31 13.53 -16.97
CA PHE A 266 3.28 12.88 -15.67
C PHE A 266 1.96 12.12 -15.44
N LYS A 267 0.81 12.68 -15.87
CA LYS A 267 -0.49 11.95 -15.85
C LYS A 267 -0.43 10.69 -16.72
N GLY A 268 0.19 10.78 -17.91
CA GLY A 268 0.43 9.61 -18.77
C GLY A 268 1.23 8.52 -18.06
N LEU A 269 2.32 8.88 -17.39
CA LEU A 269 3.17 7.96 -16.62
C LEU A 269 2.42 7.32 -15.44
N ILE A 270 1.65 8.10 -14.68
CA ILE A 270 0.86 7.59 -13.55
C ILE A 270 -0.24 6.62 -14.02
N SER A 271 -0.94 6.95 -15.10
CA SER A 271 -1.94 6.07 -15.73
C SER A 271 -1.31 4.77 -16.22
N PHE A 272 -0.13 4.86 -16.83
CA PHE A 272 0.63 3.70 -17.27
C PHE A 272 1.03 2.78 -16.10
N LEU A 273 1.58 3.35 -15.02
CA LEU A 273 1.94 2.58 -13.81
C LEU A 273 0.72 1.90 -13.18
N LYS A 274 -0.41 2.62 -13.09
CA LYS A 274 -1.69 2.07 -12.62
C LYS A 274 -2.14 0.87 -13.45
N ASN A 275 -2.01 0.94 -14.78
CA ASN A 275 -2.40 -0.13 -15.69
C ASN A 275 -1.44 -1.33 -15.66
N ALA A 276 -0.14 -1.10 -15.45
CA ALA A 276 0.87 -2.16 -15.37
C ALA A 276 0.58 -3.15 -14.23
N LYS A 277 -0.09 -2.71 -13.16
CA LYS A 277 -0.54 -3.55 -12.05
C LYS A 277 -1.53 -4.66 -12.47
N ASN A 278 -2.34 -4.43 -13.52
CA ASN A 278 -3.48 -5.28 -13.88
C ASN A 278 -3.15 -6.43 -14.86
N MET A 279 -1.90 -6.59 -15.31
CA MET A 279 -1.55 -7.63 -16.30
C MET A 279 -1.34 -8.99 -15.62
N GLN A 280 -1.77 -10.11 -16.21
CA GLN A 280 -1.83 -11.41 -15.51
C GLN A 280 -0.46 -12.14 -15.35
N GLU A 281 0.61 -11.78 -16.07
CA GLU A 281 1.92 -12.46 -15.96
C GLU A 281 3.10 -11.54 -15.61
N GLU A 282 3.96 -11.98 -14.68
CA GLU A 282 5.06 -11.23 -14.05
C GLU A 282 6.19 -10.86 -15.03
N SER A 283 6.47 -11.69 -16.03
CA SER A 283 7.53 -11.49 -17.04
C SER A 283 7.12 -10.56 -18.19
N GLU A 284 5.87 -10.66 -18.65
CA GLU A 284 5.32 -9.73 -19.66
C GLU A 284 5.17 -8.31 -19.10
N ARG A 285 4.95 -8.18 -17.78
CA ARG A 285 4.89 -6.91 -17.07
C ARG A 285 6.17 -6.11 -17.25
N GLU A 286 7.35 -6.63 -16.91
CA GLU A 286 8.59 -5.82 -16.88
C GLU A 286 9.16 -5.50 -18.27
N GLU A 287 9.19 -6.47 -19.19
CA GLU A 287 9.72 -6.24 -20.54
C GLU A 287 8.79 -5.34 -21.36
N SER A 288 7.48 -5.57 -21.28
CA SER A 288 6.52 -4.68 -21.91
C SER A 288 6.37 -3.35 -21.17
N PHE A 289 6.67 -3.27 -19.87
CA PHE A 289 6.74 -2.02 -19.12
C PHE A 289 7.91 -1.18 -19.59
N MET A 290 9.14 -1.70 -19.56
CA MET A 290 10.33 -0.95 -19.96
C MET A 290 10.35 -0.62 -21.45
N ARG A 291 9.84 -1.51 -22.32
CA ARG A 291 9.71 -1.26 -23.75
C ARG A 291 8.63 -0.21 -24.07
N ARG A 292 7.49 -0.20 -23.35
CA ARG A 292 6.44 0.83 -23.53
C ARG A 292 6.82 2.15 -22.87
N LEU A 293 7.47 2.11 -21.71
CA LEU A 293 8.08 3.27 -21.06
C LEU A 293 9.12 3.88 -22.00
N ARG A 294 10.01 3.07 -22.59
CA ARG A 294 10.92 3.54 -23.65
C ARG A 294 10.17 4.12 -24.84
N LYS A 295 9.17 3.45 -25.42
CA LYS A 295 8.44 3.99 -26.59
C LYS A 295 7.66 5.29 -26.31
N GLN A 296 7.01 5.39 -25.15
CA GLN A 296 6.30 6.61 -24.76
C GLN A 296 7.29 7.73 -24.43
N ILE A 297 8.41 7.40 -23.80
CA ILE A 297 9.44 8.38 -23.49
C ILE A 297 10.32 8.69 -24.71
N GLU A 298 10.53 7.82 -25.70
CA GLU A 298 11.29 8.09 -26.94
C GLU A 298 10.62 9.16 -27.82
N ASN A 299 9.30 9.35 -27.68
CA ASN A 299 8.58 10.47 -28.29
C ASN A 299 8.81 11.81 -27.56
N TYR A 300 9.46 11.80 -26.39
CA TYR A 300 9.89 12.97 -25.65
C TYR A 300 11.42 12.94 -25.58
N ASP A 301 12.15 14.01 -25.87
CA ASP A 301 13.62 14.03 -25.73
C ASP A 301 14.11 13.94 -24.25
N GLN A 302 13.35 13.29 -23.36
CA GLN A 302 13.37 13.46 -21.91
C GLN A 302 13.47 12.13 -21.13
N ILE A 303 14.07 11.07 -21.70
CA ILE A 303 14.44 9.86 -20.93
C ILE A 303 15.26 10.21 -19.66
N ASN A 304 16.01 11.30 -19.72
CA ASN A 304 16.83 11.79 -18.61
C ASN A 304 16.06 12.70 -17.62
N SER A 305 14.77 13.00 -17.84
CA SER A 305 14.01 13.85 -16.92
C SER A 305 13.28 13.06 -15.84
N PHE A 306 13.19 11.73 -15.92
CA PHE A 306 12.41 10.92 -14.98
C PHE A 306 13.28 10.10 -14.04
N THR A 307 12.90 10.11 -12.78
CA THR A 307 13.44 9.21 -11.76
C THR A 307 12.30 8.48 -11.05
N ILE A 308 12.63 7.35 -10.43
CA ILE A 308 11.69 6.55 -9.66
C ILE A 308 12.24 6.37 -8.26
N ASP A 309 11.40 6.57 -7.26
CA ASP A 309 11.67 6.09 -5.91
C ASP A 309 11.02 4.72 -5.72
N ILE A 310 11.76 3.79 -5.13
CA ILE A 310 11.29 2.46 -4.77
C ILE A 310 11.26 2.36 -3.25
N LEU A 311 10.07 2.25 -2.67
CA LEU A 311 9.88 2.03 -1.25
C LEU A 311 9.60 0.55 -1.05
N PHE A 312 10.48 -0.19 -0.39
CA PHE A 312 10.21 -1.58 0.00
C PHE A 312 9.33 -1.58 1.23
N THR A 313 8.12 -2.13 1.12
CA THR A 313 7.07 -1.95 2.12
C THR A 313 6.38 -3.25 2.53
N GLU A 314 5.63 -3.16 3.62
CA GLU A 314 4.51 -4.05 3.93
C GLU A 314 3.29 -3.18 4.24
N VAL A 315 2.26 -3.26 3.40
CA VAL A 315 1.01 -2.51 3.51
C VAL A 315 -0.07 -3.41 4.10
N ASP A 316 -0.52 -3.08 5.30
CA ASP A 316 -1.71 -3.67 5.90
C ASP A 316 -2.96 -3.14 5.18
N GLN A 317 -3.63 -4.01 4.44
CA GLN A 317 -4.81 -3.64 3.64
C GLN A 317 -6.03 -3.28 4.50
N THR A 318 -6.04 -3.66 5.78
CA THR A 318 -7.18 -3.49 6.70
C THR A 318 -7.19 -2.12 7.34
N ASN A 319 -6.02 -1.64 7.79
CA ASN A 319 -5.88 -0.34 8.47
C ASN A 319 -5.03 0.66 7.67
N LEU A 320 -4.60 0.28 6.46
CA LEU A 320 -3.78 1.08 5.55
C LEU A 320 -2.43 1.53 6.15
N SER A 321 -1.97 0.90 7.23
CA SER A 321 -0.66 1.17 7.80
C SER A 321 0.44 0.55 6.95
N VAL A 322 1.57 1.24 6.87
CA VAL A 322 2.69 0.85 6.01
C VAL A 322 3.96 0.79 6.83
N LYS A 323 4.64 -0.35 6.75
CA LYS A 323 6.00 -0.52 7.27
C LYS A 323 6.97 -0.36 6.12
N ILE A 324 7.90 0.59 6.22
CA ILE A 324 8.93 0.82 5.21
C ILE A 324 10.22 0.14 5.69
N PHE A 325 10.73 -0.82 4.92
CA PHE A 325 11.96 -1.54 5.23
C PHE A 325 13.19 -0.86 4.65
N SER A 326 13.05 -0.27 3.47
CA SER A 326 14.12 0.46 2.80
C SER A 326 13.59 1.30 1.66
N THR A 327 14.39 2.26 1.22
CA THR A 327 14.11 3.09 0.06
C THR A 327 15.28 3.07 -0.92
N LEU A 328 14.97 3.26 -2.20
CA LEU A 328 15.91 3.66 -3.25
C LEU A 328 15.34 4.92 -3.86
N GLU A 329 16.10 6.01 -3.81
CA GLU A 329 15.66 7.31 -4.29
C GLU A 329 16.36 7.65 -5.60
N ASP A 330 15.62 8.32 -6.48
CA ASP A 330 16.10 8.83 -7.74
C ASP A 330 16.69 7.75 -8.69
N VAL A 331 16.08 6.57 -8.71
CA VAL A 331 16.46 5.46 -9.61
C VAL A 331 16.14 5.85 -11.05
N LEU A 332 17.15 5.86 -11.91
CA LEU A 332 16.96 6.10 -13.34
C LEU A 332 16.40 4.84 -14.03
N PRO A 333 15.31 4.94 -14.81
CA PRO A 333 14.82 3.80 -15.60
C PRO A 333 15.88 3.19 -16.54
N SER A 334 16.78 4.01 -17.08
CA SER A 334 17.90 3.56 -17.91
C SER A 334 18.86 2.62 -17.15
N ARG A 335 19.02 2.78 -15.84
CA ARG A 335 19.81 1.89 -14.99
C ARG A 335 19.17 0.51 -14.87
N ILE A 336 17.85 0.45 -14.67
CA ILE A 336 17.09 -0.80 -14.64
C ILE A 336 17.24 -1.52 -15.99
N ALA A 337 17.04 -0.80 -17.10
CA ALA A 337 17.19 -1.36 -18.44
C ALA A 337 18.61 -1.90 -18.70
N LYS A 338 19.66 -1.19 -18.24
CA LYS A 338 21.04 -1.67 -18.35
C LYS A 338 21.21 -3.01 -17.63
N VAL A 339 20.72 -3.13 -16.40
CA VAL A 339 20.81 -4.37 -15.61
C VAL A 339 20.09 -5.52 -16.32
N VAL A 340 18.85 -5.30 -16.77
CA VAL A 340 18.05 -6.32 -17.48
C VAL A 340 18.74 -6.79 -18.76
N ASN A 341 19.22 -5.86 -19.59
CA ASN A 341 19.92 -6.20 -20.83
C ASN A 341 21.20 -6.99 -20.58
N LEU A 342 21.96 -6.64 -19.52
CA LEU A 342 23.17 -7.38 -19.15
C LEU A 342 22.85 -8.77 -18.61
N MET A 343 21.80 -8.90 -17.80
CA MET A 343 21.33 -10.19 -17.32
C MET A 343 20.95 -11.11 -18.49
N GLN A 344 20.21 -10.60 -19.47
CA GLN A 344 19.87 -11.35 -20.68
C GLN A 344 21.11 -11.73 -21.49
N LYS A 345 22.00 -10.77 -21.78
CA LYS A 345 23.22 -10.99 -22.57
C LYS A 345 24.14 -12.04 -21.95
N GLN A 346 24.26 -12.08 -20.63
CA GLN A 346 25.16 -12.99 -19.91
C GLN A 346 24.47 -14.28 -19.43
N HIS A 347 23.18 -14.46 -19.75
CA HIS A 347 22.34 -15.55 -19.25
C HIS A 347 22.38 -15.65 -17.72
N ILE A 348 22.08 -14.55 -17.05
CA ILE A 348 21.94 -14.45 -15.60
C ILE A 348 20.47 -14.24 -15.28
N THR A 349 19.99 -14.94 -14.26
CA THR A 349 18.63 -14.77 -13.77
C THR A 349 18.63 -14.69 -12.25
N ASP A 350 17.71 -13.91 -11.71
CA ASP A 350 17.35 -13.92 -10.31
C ASP A 350 16.07 -14.76 -10.08
N SER A 351 15.64 -15.56 -11.06
CA SER A 351 14.44 -16.41 -10.99
C SER A 351 14.45 -17.36 -9.78
N SER A 352 13.26 -17.57 -9.20
CA SER A 352 13.02 -18.52 -8.12
C SER A 352 12.71 -19.94 -8.61
N LYS A 353 12.20 -20.07 -9.84
CA LYS A 353 11.97 -21.36 -10.51
C LYS A 353 13.17 -21.66 -11.41
N GLN A 354 13.63 -22.91 -11.39
CA GLN A 354 14.48 -23.39 -12.48
C GLN A 354 13.66 -23.24 -13.76
N ILE A 355 14.19 -22.46 -14.70
CA ILE A 355 13.61 -22.38 -16.04
C ILE A 355 13.81 -23.80 -16.59
N GLN A 356 12.71 -24.53 -16.83
CA GLN A 356 12.76 -25.78 -17.56
C GLN A 356 13.04 -25.38 -19.00
N ASP A 357 14.33 -25.40 -19.35
CA ASP A 357 14.74 -25.14 -20.71
C ASP A 357 14.15 -26.24 -21.59
N THR A 358 13.29 -25.85 -22.53
CA THR A 358 12.80 -26.73 -23.60
C THR A 358 13.86 -26.91 -24.70
N ASP A 359 14.92 -26.09 -24.66
CA ASP A 359 16.14 -26.21 -25.45
C ASP A 359 17.33 -26.49 -24.53
N ASP A 360 17.97 -27.66 -24.65
CA ASP A 360 19.08 -28.15 -23.80
C ASP A 360 20.35 -27.25 -23.74
N ASP A 361 20.39 -26.12 -24.47
CA ASP A 361 21.61 -25.36 -24.75
C ASP A 361 21.80 -24.05 -23.94
N ILE A 362 20.77 -23.45 -23.32
CA ILE A 362 20.91 -22.13 -22.65
C ILE A 362 20.92 -22.25 -21.11
N LYS A 363 22.10 -22.52 -20.53
CA LYS A 363 22.26 -22.59 -19.07
C LYS A 363 22.39 -21.20 -18.41
N PHE A 364 21.35 -20.80 -17.67
CA PHE A 364 21.36 -19.59 -16.85
C PHE A 364 22.18 -19.75 -15.56
N ALA A 365 22.89 -18.68 -15.15
CA ALA A 365 23.49 -18.55 -13.83
C ALA A 365 22.51 -17.85 -12.88
N TYR A 366 22.27 -18.44 -11.70
CA TYR A 366 21.24 -17.99 -10.78
C TYR A 366 21.83 -17.11 -9.66
N LEU A 367 21.47 -15.82 -9.61
CA LEU A 367 21.92 -14.91 -8.55
C LEU A 367 21.50 -15.40 -7.15
N LYS A 368 20.35 -16.06 -7.04
CA LYS A 368 19.84 -16.66 -5.80
C LYS A 368 20.77 -17.74 -5.22
N ASP A 369 21.64 -18.34 -6.03
CA ASP A 369 22.64 -19.31 -5.55
C ASP A 369 23.63 -18.69 -4.58
N TYR A 370 23.92 -17.40 -4.76
CA TYR A 370 24.95 -16.66 -4.01
C TYR A 370 24.35 -15.60 -3.08
N PHE A 371 23.17 -15.09 -3.42
CA PHE A 371 22.47 -14.01 -2.73
C PHE A 371 21.10 -14.43 -2.17
N GLY A 372 20.76 -15.71 -2.17
CA GLY A 372 19.50 -16.25 -1.63
C GLY A 372 19.72 -17.35 -0.60
N VAL A 373 20.84 -17.30 0.13
CA VAL A 373 21.31 -18.39 1.00
C VAL A 373 20.34 -18.59 2.16
N ILE A 374 19.89 -17.51 2.79
CA ILE A 374 18.97 -17.58 3.94
C ILE A 374 17.59 -18.04 3.47
N GLU A 375 17.13 -17.55 2.33
CA GLU A 375 15.86 -17.98 1.73
C GLU A 375 15.85 -19.48 1.43
N LYS A 376 16.92 -19.99 0.80
CA LYS A 376 17.08 -21.41 0.50
C LYS A 376 17.16 -22.26 1.76
N TYR A 377 17.88 -21.78 2.78
CA TYR A 377 17.98 -22.46 4.07
C TYR A 377 16.63 -22.58 4.76
N ALA A 378 15.89 -21.47 4.87
CA ALA A 378 14.56 -21.47 5.46
C ALA A 378 13.61 -22.42 4.71
N ALA A 379 13.61 -22.39 3.37
CA ALA A 379 12.78 -23.27 2.55
C ALA A 379 13.15 -24.76 2.73
N ALA A 380 14.44 -25.09 2.76
CA ALA A 380 14.91 -26.47 2.87
C ALA A 380 14.74 -27.08 4.27
N THR A 381 14.76 -26.26 5.32
CA THR A 381 14.71 -26.70 6.72
C THR A 381 13.36 -26.44 7.40
N LYS A 382 12.47 -25.67 6.76
CA LYS A 382 11.18 -25.21 7.33
C LYS A 382 11.32 -24.45 8.65
N VAL A 383 12.49 -23.83 8.89
CA VAL A 383 12.75 -23.00 10.08
C VAL A 383 11.91 -21.72 10.01
N LYS A 384 11.21 -21.38 11.08
CA LYS A 384 10.42 -20.16 11.23
C LYS A 384 11.27 -19.00 11.75
N GLY A 385 10.82 -17.76 11.52
CA GLY A 385 11.44 -16.56 12.11
C GLY A 385 12.64 -16.00 11.34
N LEU A 386 12.87 -16.46 10.10
CA LEU A 386 13.92 -15.94 9.21
C LEU A 386 13.42 -14.88 8.22
N ASP A 387 12.13 -14.55 8.25
CA ASP A 387 11.47 -13.70 7.25
C ASP A 387 12.14 -12.32 7.11
N ASN A 388 12.49 -11.68 8.24
CA ASN A 388 13.20 -10.41 8.23
C ASN A 388 14.59 -10.51 7.57
N LYS A 389 15.32 -11.60 7.80
CA LYS A 389 16.65 -11.81 7.21
C LYS A 389 16.56 -12.11 5.72
N ILE A 390 15.56 -12.89 5.30
CA ILE A 390 15.26 -13.16 3.89
C ILE A 390 14.93 -11.86 3.17
N MET A 391 14.10 -11.01 3.78
CA MET A 391 13.74 -9.72 3.21
C MET A 391 14.96 -8.78 3.08
N GLN A 392 15.83 -8.72 4.10
CA GLN A 392 17.08 -7.96 4.03
C GLN A 392 18.01 -8.48 2.91
N GLU A 393 18.11 -9.79 2.75
CA GLU A 393 18.90 -10.43 1.68
C GLU A 393 18.37 -10.03 0.29
N LYS A 394 17.05 -10.06 0.09
CA LYS A 394 16.41 -9.62 -1.17
C LYS A 394 16.58 -8.12 -1.44
N ILE A 395 16.38 -7.27 -0.43
CA ILE A 395 16.60 -5.81 -0.54
C ILE A 395 18.07 -5.50 -0.85
N PHE A 396 19.01 -6.23 -0.23
CA PHE A 396 20.43 -6.08 -0.52
C PHE A 396 20.76 -6.40 -1.98
N LEU A 397 20.21 -7.51 -2.52
CA LEU A 397 20.38 -7.86 -3.93
C LEU A 397 19.80 -6.77 -4.85
N ALA A 398 18.60 -6.26 -4.57
CA ALA A 398 18.01 -5.18 -5.35
C ALA A 398 18.89 -3.91 -5.34
N LYS A 399 19.41 -3.53 -4.16
CA LYS A 399 20.37 -2.41 -4.02
C LYS A 399 21.65 -2.63 -4.81
N LEU A 400 22.18 -3.85 -4.77
CA LEU A 400 23.40 -4.22 -5.48
C LEU A 400 23.21 -4.08 -7.00
N LEU A 401 22.11 -4.63 -7.53
CA LEU A 401 21.76 -4.58 -8.95
C LEU A 401 21.60 -3.13 -9.43
N LEU A 402 20.88 -2.32 -8.66
CA LEU A 402 20.59 -0.93 -9.02
C LEU A 402 21.75 0.04 -8.72
N GLY A 403 22.85 -0.42 -8.12
CA GLY A 403 24.05 0.39 -7.87
C GLY A 403 24.02 1.22 -6.58
N TYR A 404 23.06 0.94 -5.69
CA TYR A 404 22.90 1.59 -4.38
C TYR A 404 23.63 0.85 -3.25
N ALA A 405 24.16 -0.34 -3.54
CA ALA A 405 25.06 -1.07 -2.66
C ALA A 405 26.23 -1.63 -3.46
N LYS A 406 27.33 -1.89 -2.76
CA LYS A 406 28.45 -2.66 -3.30
C LYS A 406 28.76 -3.84 -2.39
N VAL A 407 29.15 -4.96 -2.99
CA VAL A 407 29.69 -6.13 -2.28
C VAL A 407 31.21 -6.05 -2.28
N LYS A 408 31.85 -6.34 -1.14
CA LYS A 408 33.31 -6.45 -1.11
C LYS A 408 33.74 -7.67 -1.92
N TYR A 409 34.79 -7.58 -2.70
CA TYR A 409 35.29 -8.72 -3.49
C TYR A 409 35.51 -9.97 -2.62
N ILE A 410 36.13 -9.80 -1.45
CA ILE A 410 36.34 -10.91 -0.49
C ILE A 410 35.03 -11.52 0.04
N GLU A 411 33.95 -10.74 0.18
CA GLU A 411 32.66 -11.26 0.61
C GLU A 411 31.97 -12.04 -0.51
N LEU A 412 32.10 -11.58 -1.76
CA LEU A 412 31.62 -12.31 -2.93
C LEU A 412 32.31 -13.68 -3.06
N LEU A 413 33.64 -13.73 -2.89
CA LEU A 413 34.38 -14.99 -2.91
C LEU A 413 33.92 -15.96 -1.81
N LYS A 414 33.61 -15.46 -0.61
CA LYS A 414 33.04 -16.29 0.48
C LYS A 414 31.67 -16.86 0.11
N ARG A 415 30.85 -16.13 -0.63
CA ARG A 415 29.54 -16.63 -1.12
C ARG A 415 29.72 -17.73 -2.16
N PHE A 416 30.69 -17.57 -3.07
CA PHE A 416 31.07 -18.61 -4.05
C PHE A 416 31.57 -19.87 -3.34
N GLU A 417 32.49 -19.73 -2.39
CA GLU A 417 32.98 -20.84 -1.57
C GLU A 417 31.86 -21.55 -0.82
N HIS A 418 30.97 -20.80 -0.16
CA HIS A 418 29.82 -21.39 0.53
C HIS A 418 28.93 -22.19 -0.41
N PHE A 419 28.63 -21.65 -1.61
CA PHE A 419 27.83 -22.36 -2.61
C PHE A 419 28.51 -23.65 -3.09
N ARG A 420 29.83 -23.66 -3.28
CA ARG A 420 30.60 -24.86 -3.66
C ARG A 420 30.58 -25.94 -2.59
N GLU A 421 30.76 -25.54 -1.34
CA GLU A 421 30.93 -26.47 -0.22
C GLU A 421 29.61 -26.99 0.34
N PHE A 422 28.53 -26.20 0.35
CA PHE A 422 27.31 -26.49 1.09
C PHE A 422 26.03 -26.54 0.23
N ASP A 423 25.10 -27.41 0.61
CA ASP A 423 23.73 -27.47 0.10
C ASP A 423 22.80 -26.48 0.81
N ALA A 424 21.54 -26.42 0.39
CA ALA A 424 20.55 -25.54 1.00
C ALA A 424 20.27 -25.84 2.49
N LYS A 425 20.65 -27.01 3.01
CA LYS A 425 20.52 -27.37 4.44
C LYS A 425 21.82 -27.14 5.21
N ASN A 426 22.81 -26.45 4.62
CA ASN A 426 24.16 -26.28 5.14
C ASN A 426 24.91 -27.61 5.37
N LYS A 427 24.58 -28.65 4.60
CA LYS A 427 25.34 -29.91 4.59
C LYS A 427 26.38 -29.88 3.48
N LYS A 428 27.55 -30.50 3.73
CA LYS A 428 28.62 -30.55 2.73
C LYS A 428 28.16 -31.30 1.48
N LYS A 429 28.40 -30.74 0.30
CA LYS A 429 28.12 -31.37 -1.01
C LYS A 429 29.22 -32.37 -1.36
N ILE A 430 29.01 -33.63 -0.96
CA ILE A 430 29.93 -34.74 -1.23
C ILE A 430 29.23 -35.76 -2.14
N LYS A 431 29.90 -36.19 -3.21
CA LYS A 431 29.48 -37.26 -4.11
C LYS A 431 30.60 -38.29 -4.16
N ASP A 432 30.29 -39.55 -3.79
CA ASP A 432 31.24 -40.67 -3.80
C ASP A 432 32.55 -40.39 -3.02
N GLY A 433 32.44 -39.69 -1.88
CA GLY A 433 33.58 -39.29 -1.04
C GLY A 433 34.37 -38.08 -1.55
N VAL A 434 34.03 -37.54 -2.72
CA VAL A 434 34.68 -36.38 -3.34
C VAL A 434 33.78 -35.15 -3.26
N LYS A 435 34.36 -33.95 -3.13
CA LYS A 435 33.57 -32.71 -3.14
C LYS A 435 32.92 -32.52 -4.51
N TYR A 436 31.63 -32.19 -4.53
CA TYR A 436 30.86 -32.06 -5.77
C TYR A 436 31.51 -31.11 -6.79
N TRP A 437 32.10 -30.00 -6.33
CA TRP A 437 32.72 -29.02 -7.21
C TRP A 437 34.04 -29.48 -7.83
N ILE A 438 34.70 -30.50 -7.26
CA ILE A 438 35.87 -31.16 -7.87
C ILE A 438 35.43 -32.09 -9.00
N VAL A 439 34.23 -32.67 -8.90
CA VAL A 439 33.65 -33.54 -9.94
C VAL A 439 33.12 -32.72 -11.12
N PHE A 440 32.65 -31.49 -10.89
CA PHE A 440 32.09 -30.60 -11.93
C PHE A 440 32.69 -29.18 -11.90
N PRO A 441 34.02 -29.02 -12.04
CA PRO A 441 34.69 -27.73 -11.82
C PRO A 441 34.35 -26.70 -12.90
N GLU A 442 34.26 -27.12 -14.15
CA GLU A 442 34.06 -26.21 -15.29
C GLU A 442 32.73 -25.46 -15.24
N ASN A 443 31.64 -26.17 -14.90
CA ASN A 443 30.32 -25.55 -14.81
C ASN A 443 30.23 -24.52 -13.67
N ILE A 444 30.87 -24.81 -12.53
CA ILE A 444 30.87 -23.92 -11.37
C ILE A 444 31.69 -22.67 -11.66
N ILE A 445 32.91 -22.84 -12.18
CA ILE A 445 33.80 -21.72 -12.52
C ILE A 445 33.15 -20.85 -13.60
N LYS A 446 32.51 -21.45 -14.61
CA LYS A 446 31.79 -20.71 -15.65
C LYS A 446 30.68 -19.82 -15.07
N ASN A 447 29.89 -20.34 -14.12
CA ASN A 447 28.82 -19.57 -13.48
C ASN A 447 29.38 -18.47 -12.56
N GLU A 448 30.40 -18.77 -11.75
CA GLU A 448 31.05 -17.79 -10.88
C GLU A 448 31.66 -16.63 -11.69
N ASN A 449 32.31 -16.95 -12.81
CA ASN A 449 32.88 -15.94 -13.71
C ASN A 449 31.80 -15.06 -14.35
N LYS A 450 30.69 -15.64 -14.82
CA LYS A 450 29.54 -14.86 -15.34
C LYS A 450 29.03 -13.88 -14.30
N ILE A 451 28.81 -14.33 -13.06
CA ILE A 451 28.33 -13.46 -11.98
C ILE A 451 29.36 -12.39 -11.65
N LEU A 452 30.65 -12.72 -11.63
CA LEU A 452 31.72 -11.77 -11.36
C LEU A 452 31.77 -10.68 -12.43
N GLU A 453 31.80 -11.07 -13.71
CA GLU A 453 31.84 -10.16 -14.85
C GLU A 453 30.62 -9.23 -14.88
N PHE A 454 29.42 -9.80 -14.67
CA PHE A 454 28.18 -9.03 -14.52
C PHE A 454 28.27 -7.97 -13.43
N LEU A 455 28.66 -8.37 -12.21
CA LEU A 455 28.76 -7.47 -11.07
C LEU A 455 29.83 -6.39 -11.28
N GLN A 456 30.90 -6.69 -12.01
CA GLN A 456 31.91 -5.70 -12.42
C GLN A 456 31.33 -4.71 -13.43
N GLU A 457 30.62 -5.18 -14.47
CA GLU A 457 30.04 -4.32 -15.51
C GLU A 457 28.97 -3.33 -14.98
N ILE A 458 28.26 -3.72 -13.93
CA ILE A 458 27.31 -2.82 -13.23
C ILE A 458 27.97 -2.01 -12.11
N ASN A 459 29.29 -2.13 -11.89
CA ASN A 459 30.05 -1.46 -10.82
C ASN A 459 29.55 -1.78 -9.40
N ALA A 460 29.11 -3.02 -9.18
CA ALA A 460 28.59 -3.52 -7.91
C ALA A 460 29.68 -4.08 -6.98
N ILE A 461 30.92 -4.25 -7.46
CA ILE A 461 32.02 -4.75 -6.66
C ILE A 461 32.84 -3.59 -6.10
N ARG A 462 33.17 -3.67 -4.81
CA ARG A 462 34.20 -2.85 -4.17
C ARG A 462 35.41 -3.73 -3.91
N MET A 463 36.55 -3.35 -4.48
CA MET A 463 37.83 -4.02 -4.27
C MET A 463 38.22 -4.00 -2.78
#